data_AF-A0A3D1GTU2-F1
#
_entry.id   AF-A0A3D1GTU2-F1
#
_cell.length_a   1.000
_cell.length_b   1.000
_cell.length_c   1.000
_cell.angle_alpha   90.00
_cell.angle_beta   90.00
_cell.angle_gamma   90.00
#
_symmetry.space_group_name_H-M   'P 1'
#
loop_
_entity.id
_entity.type
_entity.pdbx_description
1 polymer ?
#
loop_
_entity_poly.entity_id
_entity_poly.type
_entity_poly.pdbx_seq_one_letter_code
_entity_poly.pdbx_strand_id
1 'polypeptide(L)'
;MDDAKCPVMHGALTKNKGTGTSNKEWWPNQLNLSILHQHDQKSNPNDDGFNYREAFKGLDYQALKKDLHDLMTESQDWWPADYGHYGPFFIRMTWHAAGTYRTGDGRGGGGTGAQRFAPLNSWPDNGNLDKARRLLWPVK
;
A
#
# COMPACT_ATOMS: atom_id res chain seq x y z
N MET A 1 24.17 15.75 8.57
CA MET A 1 24.43 14.54 7.77
C MET A 1 23.29 14.46 6.77
N ASP A 2 23.56 14.23 5.48
CA ASP A 2 22.51 14.12 4.47
C ASP A 2 21.78 12.78 4.65
N ASP A 3 20.71 12.77 5.45
CA ASP A 3 20.00 11.55 5.90
C ASP A 3 19.29 10.75 4.79
N ALA A 4 19.39 11.17 3.52
CA ALA A 4 18.66 10.59 2.39
C ALA A 4 19.53 10.17 1.18
N LYS A 5 20.86 10.19 1.29
CA LYS A 5 21.73 9.74 0.19
C LYS A 5 21.99 8.24 0.28
N CYS A 6 21.70 7.52 -0.80
CA CYS A 6 22.06 6.10 -0.91
C CYS A 6 23.59 5.97 -0.85
N PRO A 7 24.16 5.16 0.06
CA PRO A 7 25.61 5.10 0.29
C PRO A 7 26.38 4.38 -0.83
N VAL A 8 25.68 3.83 -1.84
CA VAL A 8 26.27 3.14 -2.99
C VAL A 8 25.73 3.74 -4.28
N MET A 9 26.62 4.22 -5.15
CA MET A 9 26.27 4.67 -6.50
C MET A 9 25.99 3.45 -7.38
N HIS A 10 24.72 3.07 -7.53
CA HIS A 10 24.33 1.95 -8.39
C HIS A 10 24.42 2.33 -9.88
N GLY A 11 25.30 1.68 -10.62
CA GLY A 11 25.45 1.78 -12.09
C GLY A 11 24.67 0.73 -12.88
N ALA A 12 23.47 0.31 -12.44
CA ALA A 12 22.67 -0.72 -13.11
C ALA A 12 21.37 -0.15 -13.74
N LEU A 13 21.12 -0.54 -14.99
CA LEU A 13 20.11 -0.09 -15.96
C LEU A 13 18.61 -0.26 -15.59
N THR A 14 18.24 -0.35 -14.30
CA THR A 14 16.83 -0.62 -13.91
C THR A 14 16.16 0.48 -13.09
N LYS A 15 16.75 1.68 -13.01
CA LYS A 15 16.06 2.87 -12.48
C LYS A 15 15.82 3.89 -13.60
N ASN A 16 14.56 4.15 -13.93
CA ASN A 16 14.13 5.30 -14.76
C ASN A 16 14.32 6.67 -14.07
N LYS A 17 15.16 6.73 -13.03
CA LYS A 17 15.64 7.98 -12.43
C LYS A 17 17.13 8.00 -12.66
N GLY A 18 17.54 8.85 -13.61
CA GLY A 18 18.93 8.98 -14.04
C GLY A 18 19.88 9.09 -12.86
N THR A 19 21.03 8.44 -12.97
CA THR A 19 22.12 8.42 -11.99
C THR A 19 22.87 9.75 -11.87
N GLY A 20 22.26 10.85 -12.32
CA GLY A 20 22.82 12.20 -12.33
C GLY A 20 21.89 13.20 -11.66
N THR A 21 22.43 14.38 -11.40
CA THR A 21 21.71 15.45 -10.68
C THR A 21 20.41 15.81 -11.39
N SER A 22 19.28 15.63 -10.71
CA SER A 22 17.96 15.91 -11.27
C SER A 22 17.62 17.42 -11.22
N ASN A 23 16.63 17.86 -12.01
CA ASN A 23 16.15 19.26 -11.95
C ASN A 23 15.72 19.68 -10.54
N LYS A 24 15.18 18.75 -9.74
CA LYS A 24 14.78 19.02 -8.36
C LYS A 24 15.99 19.25 -7.44
N GLU A 25 17.14 18.65 -7.74
CA GLU A 25 18.38 18.90 -7.01
C GLU A 25 18.99 20.25 -7.39
N TRP A 26 18.94 20.63 -8.67
CA TRP A 26 19.41 21.94 -9.13
C TRP A 26 18.50 23.11 -8.70
N TRP A 27 17.18 22.91 -8.76
CA TRP A 27 16.17 23.93 -8.45
C TRP A 27 15.15 23.38 -7.43
N PRO A 28 15.53 23.25 -6.15
CA PRO A 28 14.68 22.61 -5.13
C PRO A 28 13.35 23.31 -4.86
N ASN A 29 13.26 24.62 -5.14
CA ASN A 29 12.07 25.44 -4.94
C ASN A 29 11.24 25.65 -6.22
N GLN A 30 11.59 24.98 -7.34
CA GLN A 30 10.79 25.05 -8.56
C GLN A 30 9.41 24.39 -8.35
N LEU A 31 8.37 24.96 -8.97
CA LEU A 31 7.01 24.41 -8.91
C LEU A 31 6.99 22.95 -9.39
N ASN A 32 6.44 22.07 -8.55
CA ASN A 32 6.34 20.65 -8.86
C ASN A 32 4.99 20.29 -9.51
N LEU A 33 5.01 20.01 -10.80
CA LEU A 33 3.83 19.58 -11.56
C LEU A 33 3.56 18.07 -11.46
N SER A 34 4.41 17.30 -10.77
CA SER A 34 4.31 15.84 -10.72
C SER A 34 3.01 15.31 -10.13
N ILE A 35 2.36 16.13 -9.29
CA ILE A 35 1.12 15.78 -8.60
C ILE A 35 -0.09 15.75 -9.56
N LEU A 36 -0.02 16.45 -10.69
CA LEU A 36 -1.14 16.58 -11.63
C LEU A 36 -1.28 15.40 -12.58
N HIS A 37 -0.30 14.50 -12.60
CA HIS A 37 -0.26 13.32 -13.46
C HIS A 37 0.05 12.03 -12.67
N GLN A 38 -0.34 12.01 -11.40
CA GLN A 38 -0.36 10.78 -10.60
C GLN A 38 -1.54 9.91 -11.02
N HIS A 39 -1.39 8.58 -10.90
CA HIS A 39 -2.45 7.60 -11.17
C HIS A 39 -3.03 7.66 -12.59
N ASP A 40 -2.17 7.91 -13.58
CA ASP A 40 -2.54 7.87 -15.00
C ASP A 40 -2.94 6.45 -15.45
N GLN A 41 -3.82 6.37 -16.45
CA GLN A 41 -4.34 5.14 -17.04
C GLN A 41 -3.23 4.21 -17.51
N LYS A 42 -2.13 4.76 -18.02
CA LYS A 42 -0.96 3.99 -18.48
C LYS A 42 -0.32 3.11 -17.40
N SER A 43 -0.48 3.47 -16.14
CA SER A 43 0.05 2.72 -14.99
C SER A 43 -0.98 1.78 -14.36
N ASN A 44 -2.23 1.83 -14.82
CA ASN A 44 -3.31 0.97 -14.36
C ASN A 44 -3.25 -0.38 -15.10
N PRO A 45 -3.11 -1.51 -14.39
CA PRO A 45 -3.05 -2.83 -15.04
C PRO A 45 -4.42 -3.39 -15.44
N ASN A 46 -5.52 -2.74 -15.08
CA ASN A 46 -6.86 -3.18 -15.48
C ASN A 46 -7.14 -2.84 -16.94
N ASP A 47 -8.00 -3.62 -17.58
CA ASP A 47 -8.44 -3.39 -18.95
C ASP A 47 -9.11 -2.01 -19.13
N ASP A 48 -9.03 -1.51 -20.36
CA ASP A 48 -9.71 -0.28 -20.74
C ASP A 48 -11.22 -0.42 -20.52
N GLY A 49 -11.81 0.55 -19.81
CA GLY A 49 -13.23 0.54 -19.46
C GLY A 49 -13.59 -0.32 -18.24
N PHE A 50 -12.63 -0.90 -17.52
CA PHE A 50 -12.90 -1.67 -16.30
C PHE A 50 -13.69 -0.85 -15.26
N ASN A 51 -14.82 -1.39 -14.80
CA ASN A 51 -15.68 -0.77 -13.81
C ASN A 51 -15.70 -1.59 -12.50
N TYR A 52 -14.92 -1.13 -11.52
CA TYR A 52 -14.83 -1.79 -10.21
C TYR A 52 -16.17 -1.85 -9.47
N ARG A 53 -17.06 -0.87 -9.65
CA ARG A 53 -18.38 -0.87 -9.00
C ARG A 53 -19.24 -2.02 -9.52
N GLU A 54 -19.25 -2.25 -10.83
CA GLU A 54 -20.01 -3.37 -11.41
C GLU A 54 -19.37 -4.71 -11.09
N ALA A 55 -18.03 -4.81 -11.15
CA ALA A 55 -17.31 -6.02 -10.75
C ALA A 55 -17.60 -6.39 -9.28
N PHE A 56 -17.60 -5.41 -8.38
CA PHE A 56 -17.87 -5.64 -6.95
C PHE A 56 -19.33 -6.07 -6.69
N LYS A 57 -20.31 -5.58 -7.45
CA LYS A 57 -21.70 -6.03 -7.32
C LYS A 57 -21.89 -7.50 -7.70
N GLY A 58 -21.07 -8.01 -8.62
CA GLY A 58 -21.10 -9.42 -9.05
C GLY A 58 -20.35 -10.37 -8.11
N LEU A 59 -19.67 -9.86 -7.09
CA LEU A 59 -18.91 -10.67 -6.14
C LEU A 59 -19.85 -11.47 -5.22
N ASP A 60 -19.52 -12.73 -4.97
CA ASP A 60 -20.15 -13.49 -3.88
C ASP A 60 -19.66 -12.95 -2.53
N TYR A 61 -20.40 -11.97 -2.02
CA TYR A 61 -20.06 -11.28 -0.78
C TYR A 61 -20.15 -12.19 0.45
N GLN A 62 -21.00 -13.22 0.43
CA GLN A 62 -21.14 -14.13 1.57
C GLN A 62 -19.99 -15.13 1.60
N ALA A 63 -19.60 -15.68 0.44
CA ALA A 63 -18.40 -16.51 0.32
C ALA A 63 -17.15 -15.75 0.76
N LEU A 64 -16.96 -14.52 0.29
CA LEU A 64 -15.83 -13.67 0.72
C LEU A 64 -15.77 -13.54 2.26
N LYS A 65 -16.89 -13.23 2.90
CA LYS A 65 -16.94 -13.09 4.36
C LYS A 65 -16.62 -14.41 5.05
N LYS A 66 -17.13 -15.53 4.53
CA LYS A 66 -16.83 -16.86 5.07
C LYS A 66 -15.33 -17.16 4.99
N ASP A 67 -14.71 -16.93 3.84
CA ASP A 67 -13.27 -17.17 3.65
C ASP A 67 -12.41 -16.30 4.58
N LEU A 68 -12.84 -15.05 4.83
CA LEU A 68 -12.20 -14.18 5.82
C LEU A 68 -12.36 -14.70 7.26
N HIS A 69 -13.50 -15.30 7.60
CA HIS A 69 -13.72 -15.91 8.91
C HIS A 69 -12.86 -17.15 9.12
N ASP A 70 -12.77 -18.01 8.11
CA ASP A 70 -11.96 -19.23 8.17
C ASP A 70 -10.46 -18.87 8.31
N LEU A 71 -9.98 -17.96 7.46
CA LEU A 71 -8.59 -17.47 7.47
C LEU A 71 -8.15 -16.95 8.85
N MET A 72 -9.06 -16.33 9.61
CA MET A 72 -8.71 -15.80 10.93
C MET A 72 -8.21 -16.88 11.91
N THR A 73 -8.58 -18.15 11.71
CA THR A 73 -8.18 -19.28 12.56
C THR A 73 -7.17 -20.23 11.88
N GLU A 74 -6.86 -20.02 10.61
CA GLU A 74 -5.90 -20.81 9.84
C GLU A 74 -4.47 -20.29 10.02
N SER A 75 -3.89 -20.54 11.19
CA SER A 75 -2.54 -20.10 11.54
C SER A 75 -1.48 -20.61 10.55
N GLN A 76 -0.60 -19.71 10.12
CA GLN A 76 0.50 -19.99 9.19
C GLN A 76 1.84 -20.08 9.93
N ASP A 77 2.67 -21.08 9.61
CA ASP A 77 3.95 -21.31 10.30
C ASP A 77 4.93 -20.14 10.19
N TRP A 78 4.92 -19.41 9.08
CA TRP A 78 5.80 -18.26 8.85
C TRP A 78 5.35 -17.00 9.60
N TRP A 79 4.11 -16.98 10.11
CA TRP A 79 3.60 -15.92 10.99
C TRP A 79 2.46 -16.45 11.87
N PRO A 80 2.75 -17.21 12.94
CA PRO A 80 1.71 -17.87 13.73
C PRO A 80 0.69 -16.90 14.32
N ALA A 81 -0.57 -17.33 14.41
CA ALA A 81 -1.64 -16.54 14.98
C ALA A 81 -1.54 -16.49 16.51
N ASP A 82 -1.48 -15.28 17.08
CA ASP A 82 -1.57 -15.10 18.53
C ASP A 82 -2.91 -15.67 19.04
N TYR A 83 -2.84 -16.51 20.07
CA TYR A 83 -4.01 -17.22 20.63
C TYR A 83 -4.79 -18.07 19.60
N GLY A 84 -4.15 -18.44 18.48
CA GLY A 84 -4.78 -19.18 17.40
C GLY A 84 -5.76 -18.35 16.57
N HIS A 85 -5.73 -17.00 16.65
CA HIS A 85 -6.68 -16.16 15.94
C HIS A 85 -6.09 -14.81 15.46
N TYR A 86 -6.09 -14.53 14.15
CA TYR A 86 -5.57 -13.28 13.56
C TYR A 86 -6.47 -12.05 13.73
N GLY A 87 -7.68 -12.19 14.25
CA GLY A 87 -8.65 -11.11 14.45
C GLY A 87 -8.06 -9.79 15.01
N PRO A 88 -7.39 -9.79 16.18
CA PRO A 88 -6.76 -8.58 16.72
C PRO A 88 -5.74 -7.94 15.76
N PHE A 89 -5.01 -8.76 15.01
CA PHE A 89 -4.02 -8.31 14.05
C PHE A 89 -4.67 -7.63 12.82
N PHE A 90 -5.76 -8.19 12.29
CA PHE A 90 -6.52 -7.57 11.20
C PHE A 90 -7.29 -6.31 11.63
N ILE A 91 -7.76 -6.26 12.88
CA ILE A 91 -8.34 -5.03 13.46
C ILE A 91 -7.29 -3.92 13.47
N ARG A 92 -6.08 -4.20 13.98
CA ARG A 92 -4.97 -3.21 13.96
C ARG A 92 -4.66 -2.78 12.52
N MET A 93 -4.53 -3.71 11.58
CA MET A 93 -4.23 -3.37 10.17
C MET A 93 -5.27 -2.38 9.60
N THR A 94 -6.56 -2.66 9.84
CA THR A 94 -7.67 -1.85 9.34
C THR A 94 -7.71 -0.49 10.02
N TRP A 95 -7.49 -0.43 11.33
CA TRP A 95 -7.34 0.81 12.08
C TRP A 95 -6.21 1.68 11.52
N HIS A 96 -5.01 1.12 11.32
CA HIS A 96 -3.87 1.86 10.77
C HIS A 96 -4.10 2.31 9.31
N ALA A 97 -4.85 1.54 8.52
CA ALA A 97 -5.19 1.94 7.16
C ALA A 97 -6.10 3.19 7.16
N ALA A 98 -7.11 3.22 8.02
CA ALA A 98 -8.02 4.35 8.15
C ALA A 98 -7.45 5.55 8.94
N GLY A 99 -6.59 5.29 9.92
CA GLY A 99 -6.11 6.27 10.90
C GLY A 99 -5.16 7.34 10.36
N THR A 100 -4.75 7.26 9.10
CA THR A 100 -3.93 8.31 8.44
C THR A 100 -4.77 9.52 7.99
N TYR A 101 -6.10 9.42 8.09
CA TYR A 101 -7.02 10.48 7.67
C TYR A 101 -6.84 11.78 8.45
N ARG A 102 -6.98 12.92 7.77
CA ARG A 102 -6.94 14.25 8.39
C ARG A 102 -8.06 15.12 7.83
N THR A 103 -8.75 15.83 8.72
CA THR A 103 -9.88 16.71 8.35
C THR A 103 -9.45 17.99 7.62
N GLY A 104 -8.22 18.46 7.83
CA GLY A 104 -7.76 19.75 7.29
C GLY A 104 -7.66 19.82 5.78
N ASP A 105 -7.36 18.71 5.10
CA ASP A 105 -7.27 18.64 3.64
C ASP A 105 -7.90 17.37 3.04
N GLY A 106 -8.55 16.55 3.88
CA GLY A 106 -9.20 15.31 3.47
C GLY A 106 -8.26 14.19 3.01
N ARG A 107 -6.93 14.35 3.12
CA ARG A 107 -5.97 13.33 2.70
C ARG A 107 -5.80 12.22 3.73
N GLY A 108 -5.22 11.11 3.28
CA GLY A 108 -5.05 9.89 4.07
C GLY A 108 -6.31 9.03 4.08
N GLY A 109 -6.40 8.15 5.06
CA GLY A 109 -7.49 7.19 5.19
C GLY A 109 -7.31 5.92 4.36
N GLY A 110 -8.30 5.02 4.44
CA GLY A 110 -8.25 3.70 3.82
C GLY A 110 -8.73 3.63 2.37
N GLY A 111 -9.28 4.73 1.82
CA GLY A 111 -10.03 4.71 0.55
C GLY A 111 -9.21 4.38 -0.70
N THR A 112 -7.89 4.61 -0.68
CA THR A 112 -6.98 4.35 -1.81
C THR A 112 -6.13 3.08 -1.64
N GLY A 113 -6.25 2.40 -0.49
CA GLY A 113 -5.38 1.27 -0.16
C GLY A 113 -3.89 1.63 -0.05
N ALA A 114 -3.55 2.89 0.23
CA ALA A 114 -2.18 3.39 0.22
C ALA A 114 -1.23 2.69 1.22
N GLN A 115 -1.76 1.99 2.23
CA GLN A 115 -0.96 1.23 3.20
C GLN A 115 -0.08 0.14 2.54
N ARG A 116 -0.40 -0.30 1.31
CA ARG A 116 0.44 -1.25 0.55
C ARG A 116 1.64 -0.61 -0.15
N PHE A 117 1.69 0.71 -0.25
CA PHE A 117 2.74 1.45 -0.93
C PHE A 117 3.59 2.28 0.03
N ALA A 118 4.75 2.74 -0.44
CA ALA A 118 5.56 3.71 0.28
C ALA A 118 4.83 5.07 0.39
N PRO A 119 5.03 5.82 1.48
CA PRO A 119 5.88 5.48 2.63
C PRO A 119 5.17 4.62 3.69
N LEU A 120 3.84 4.48 3.62
CA LEU A 120 3.02 3.89 4.67
C LEU A 120 3.35 2.43 4.94
N ASN A 121 3.72 1.65 3.92
CA ASN A 121 4.12 0.26 4.07
C ASN A 121 5.40 0.05 4.92
N SER A 122 6.14 1.12 5.21
CA SER A 122 7.41 1.08 5.96
C SER A 122 7.46 2.09 7.11
N TRP A 123 6.33 2.73 7.46
CA TRP A 123 6.27 3.54 8.67
C TRP A 123 6.52 2.66 9.91
N PRO A 124 7.29 3.14 10.91
CA PRO A 124 7.56 2.38 12.13
C PRO A 124 6.29 1.85 12.81
N ASP A 125 5.25 2.68 12.84
CA ASP A 125 3.96 2.34 13.46
C ASP A 125 3.19 1.26 12.68
N ASN A 126 3.51 1.04 11.41
CA ASN A 126 2.96 -0.03 10.58
C ASN A 126 3.80 -1.32 10.61
N GLY A 127 4.70 -1.46 11.59
CA GLY A 127 5.52 -2.64 11.78
C GLY A 127 4.70 -3.94 11.75
N ASN A 128 5.21 -4.92 11.00
CA ASN A 128 4.61 -6.22 10.71
C ASN A 128 3.29 -6.21 9.91
N LEU A 129 2.68 -5.06 9.60
CA LEU A 129 1.42 -5.04 8.84
C LEU A 129 1.60 -5.49 7.38
N ASP A 130 2.83 -5.58 6.88
CA ASP A 130 3.17 -6.30 5.66
C ASP A 130 2.75 -7.78 5.72
N LYS A 131 2.88 -8.42 6.88
CA LYS A 131 2.47 -9.81 7.11
C LYS A 131 0.96 -9.93 7.17
N ALA A 132 0.27 -8.98 7.81
CA ALA A 132 -1.20 -8.92 7.81
C ALA A 132 -1.76 -8.86 6.37
N ARG A 133 -1.19 -8.00 5.53
CA ARG A 133 -1.56 -7.93 4.10
C ARG A 133 -1.20 -9.21 3.35
N ARG A 134 -0.09 -9.86 3.68
CA ARG A 134 0.33 -11.11 3.05
C ARG A 134 -0.59 -12.28 3.40
N LEU A 135 -1.10 -12.35 4.64
CA LEU A 135 -2.09 -13.37 5.05
C LEU A 135 -3.39 -13.27 4.25
N LEU A 136 -3.82 -12.05 3.88
CA LEU A 136 -5.03 -11.82 3.09
C LEU A 136 -4.85 -12.02 1.58
N TRP A 137 -3.62 -12.25 1.10
CA TRP A 137 -3.34 -12.40 -0.32
C TRP A 137 -4.11 -13.56 -0.99
N PRO A 138 -4.27 -14.75 -0.37
CA PRO A 138 -5.04 -15.84 -0.98
C PRO A 138 -6.53 -15.53 -1.20
N VAL A 139 -7.08 -14.55 -0.46
CA VAL A 139 -8.49 -14.12 -0.59
C VAL A 139 -8.65 -13.01 -1.64
N LYS A 140 -7.57 -12.33 -2.01
CA LYS A 140 -7.60 -11.13 -2.84
C LYS A 140 -7.65 -11.45 -4.33
#